data_AF-T1BWQ2-F1
#
_entry.id   AF-T1BWQ2-F1
#
_cell.length_a   1.000
_cell.length_b   1.000
_cell.length_c   1.000
_cell.angle_alpha   90.00
_cell.angle_beta   90.00
_cell.angle_gamma   90.00
#
_symmetry.space_group_name_H-M   'P 1'
#
loop_
_entity.id
_entity.type
_entity.pdbx_description
1 polymer ?
#
loop_
_entity_poly.entity_id
_entity_poly.type
_entity_poly.pdbx_seq_one_letter_code
_entity_poly.pdbx_strand_id
1 'polypeptide(L)'
;AKEGIYAVRRVKKSDMEKLSKATGANVVSKISELAADDVGTAGLVEERKIGDDSLTFVTGCKKARAVSILIRGGTEHVLDEIERSLDDALNVVAVAIEDGKYVYGGGATAGELALQLRDEAAKIGGREQMAYESFAESLEAIPRTLAENAGLDPIDILIELRKAHKSGNKQAGVNVHAGKVDDMGKLHVIEPIRVGRQAIQSATDAAVMILRIDDVIA
;
A
#
# COMPACT_ATOMS: atom_id res chain seq x y z
N ALA A 1 39.48 -3.85 21.02
CA ALA A 1 40.46 -4.74 20.37
C ALA A 1 41.04 -5.76 21.35
N LYS A 2 41.77 -5.35 22.39
CA LYS A 2 42.37 -6.29 23.38
C LYS A 2 41.35 -7.21 24.06
N GLU A 3 40.15 -6.69 24.34
CA GLU A 3 39.07 -7.42 25.02
C GLU A 3 38.07 -8.11 24.06
N GLY A 4 38.33 -8.15 22.75
CA GLY A 4 37.40 -8.76 21.78
C GLY A 4 36.07 -8.02 21.57
N ILE A 5 35.88 -6.84 22.16
CA ILE A 5 34.67 -6.01 22.00
C ILE A 5 34.77 -5.16 20.72
N TYR A 6 33.77 -5.30 19.83
CA TYR A 6 33.56 -4.42 18.67
C TYR A 6 32.79 -3.17 19.10
N ALA A 7 33.31 -2.00 18.75
CA ALA A 7 32.74 -0.71 19.16
C ALA A 7 32.56 0.19 17.93
N VAL A 8 31.37 0.78 17.82
CA VAL A 8 31.02 1.72 16.75
C VAL A 8 30.80 3.10 17.36
N ARG A 9 31.15 4.15 16.61
CA ARG A 9 30.97 5.55 17.01
C ARG A 9 30.21 6.31 15.93
N ARG A 10 29.62 7.46 16.31
CA ARG A 10 28.83 8.35 15.41
C ARG A 10 27.61 7.65 14.79
N VAL A 11 26.98 6.74 15.54
CA VAL A 11 25.73 6.10 15.16
C VAL A 11 24.60 7.13 15.24
N LYS A 12 23.71 7.17 14.25
CA LYS A 12 22.54 8.06 14.27
C LYS A 12 21.61 7.64 15.43
N LYS A 13 20.95 8.63 16.04
CA LYS A 13 19.98 8.37 17.12
C LYS A 13 18.87 7.40 16.70
N SER A 14 18.36 7.54 15.48
CA SER A 14 17.35 6.64 14.89
C SER A 14 17.80 5.19 14.85
N ASP A 15 19.09 4.94 14.57
CA ASP A 15 19.64 3.59 14.45
C ASP A 15 19.87 2.98 15.82
N MET A 16 20.27 3.79 16.81
CA MET A 16 20.35 3.37 18.22
C MET A 16 18.98 2.94 18.77
N GLU A 17 17.92 3.70 18.47
CA GLU A 17 16.55 3.35 18.88
C GLU A 17 16.07 2.05 18.21
N LYS A 18 16.34 1.87 16.91
CA LYS A 18 16.03 0.62 16.19
C LYS A 18 16.84 -0.56 16.73
N LEU A 19 18.12 -0.36 17.03
CA LEU A 19 18.99 -1.40 17.60
C LEU A 19 18.51 -1.83 18.99
N SER A 20 18.11 -0.89 19.83
CA SER A 20 17.47 -1.15 21.12
C SER A 20 16.21 -2.00 20.95
N LYS A 21 15.29 -1.61 20.05
CA LYS A 21 14.07 -2.37 19.74
C LYS A 21 14.34 -3.76 19.13
N ALA A 22 15.43 -3.93 18.39
CA ALA A 22 15.79 -5.19 17.78
C ALA A 22 16.41 -6.16 18.81
N THR A 23 17.36 -5.68 19.61
CA THR A 23 18.17 -6.51 20.53
C THR A 23 17.57 -6.65 21.94
N GLY A 24 16.64 -5.77 22.31
CA GLY A 24 16.12 -5.65 23.68
C GLY A 24 17.02 -4.84 24.62
N ALA A 25 18.09 -4.22 24.12
CA ALA A 25 18.98 -3.37 24.91
C ALA A 25 18.32 -2.05 25.31
N ASN A 26 18.76 -1.45 26.43
CA ASN A 26 18.41 -0.08 26.80
C ASN A 26 19.53 0.90 26.39
N VAL A 27 19.14 2.10 25.96
CA VAL A 27 20.12 3.14 25.62
C VAL A 27 20.56 3.85 26.91
N VAL A 28 21.79 3.59 27.35
CA VAL A 28 22.37 4.19 28.56
C VAL A 28 23.29 5.35 28.20
N SER A 29 23.11 6.50 28.87
CA SER A 29 23.88 7.72 28.59
C SER A 29 25.18 7.84 29.39
N LYS A 30 25.26 7.21 30.58
CA LYS A 30 26.47 7.19 31.41
C LYS A 30 26.94 5.76 31.64
N ILE A 31 28.21 5.50 31.40
CA ILE A 31 28.81 4.17 31.55
C ILE A 31 28.68 3.66 33.00
N SER A 32 28.73 4.55 33.99
CA SER A 32 28.57 4.19 35.41
C SER A 32 27.17 3.69 35.79
N GLU A 33 26.17 3.95 34.96
CA GLU A 33 24.77 3.56 35.18
C GLU A 33 24.42 2.26 34.43
N LEU A 34 25.36 1.68 33.68
CA LEU A 34 25.12 0.47 32.89
C LEU A 34 24.91 -0.75 33.80
N ALA A 35 23.72 -1.35 33.70
CA ALA A 35 23.39 -2.61 34.35
C ALA A 35 23.46 -3.78 33.36
N ALA A 36 23.53 -5.02 33.90
CA ALA A 36 23.48 -6.22 33.07
C ALA A 36 22.17 -6.34 32.26
N ASP A 37 21.07 -5.83 32.81
CA ASP A 37 19.74 -5.84 32.17
C ASP A 37 19.62 -4.83 31.02
N ASP A 38 20.55 -3.89 30.88
CA ASP A 38 20.57 -2.94 29.77
C ASP A 38 21.18 -3.53 28.49
N VAL A 39 21.83 -4.69 28.59
CA VAL A 39 22.54 -5.34 27.47
C VAL A 39 21.59 -6.24 26.69
N GLY A 40 21.41 -5.96 25.41
CA GLY A 40 20.61 -6.77 24.49
C GLY A 40 21.36 -7.99 23.96
N THR A 41 20.65 -8.84 23.21
CA THR A 41 21.22 -10.04 22.60
C THR A 41 21.04 -10.04 21.08
N ALA A 42 22.07 -10.48 20.37
CA ALA A 42 22.06 -10.71 18.93
C ALA A 42 22.78 -12.04 18.64
N GLY A 43 22.36 -12.73 17.58
CA GLY A 43 22.98 -14.00 17.19
C GLY A 43 24.31 -13.80 16.49
N LEU A 44 24.42 -12.77 15.65
CA LEU A 44 25.63 -12.45 14.90
C LEU A 44 25.76 -10.94 14.76
N VAL A 45 26.96 -10.43 15.09
CA VAL A 45 27.39 -9.06 14.82
C VAL A 45 28.62 -9.14 13.95
N GLU A 46 28.54 -8.61 12.73
CA GLU A 46 29.65 -8.64 11.79
C GLU A 46 29.72 -7.34 10.97
N GLU A 47 30.93 -6.97 10.58
CA GLU A 47 31.15 -5.91 9.61
C GLU A 47 31.31 -6.55 8.23
N ARG A 48 30.46 -6.14 7.28
CA ARG A 48 30.56 -6.58 5.89
C ARG A 48 30.81 -5.37 5.00
N LYS A 49 31.78 -5.50 4.12
CA LYS A 49 32.04 -4.50 3.08
C LYS A 49 31.09 -4.74 1.90
N ILE A 50 30.30 -3.73 1.56
CA ILE A 50 29.37 -3.76 0.42
C ILE A 50 29.67 -2.54 -0.45
N GLY A 51 30.23 -2.78 -1.64
CA GLY A 51 30.78 -1.70 -2.45
C GLY A 51 31.99 -1.10 -1.76
N ASP A 52 32.01 0.23 -1.62
CA ASP A 52 33.08 0.95 -0.93
C ASP A 52 32.80 1.15 0.56
N ASP A 53 31.56 0.89 1.01
CA ASP A 53 31.13 1.11 2.39
C ASP A 53 31.31 -0.15 3.25
N SER A 54 31.65 0.07 4.52
CA SER A 54 31.68 -0.98 5.55
C SER A 54 30.46 -0.82 6.44
N LEU A 55 29.60 -1.85 6.45
CA LEU A 55 28.33 -1.85 7.16
C LEU A 55 28.36 -2.86 8.30
N THR A 56 27.92 -2.46 9.48
CA THR A 56 27.74 -3.37 10.62
C THR A 56 26.36 -4.02 10.56
N PHE A 57 26.32 -5.33 10.43
CA PHE A 57 25.10 -6.13 10.49
C PHE A 57 24.92 -6.72 11.88
N VAL A 58 23.77 -6.44 12.49
CA VAL A 58 23.33 -7.06 13.74
C VAL A 58 22.13 -7.94 13.41
N THR A 59 22.31 -9.25 13.47
CA THR A 59 21.32 -10.24 13.01
C THR A 59 21.09 -11.34 14.05
N GLY A 60 20.03 -12.14 13.86
CA GLY A 60 19.68 -13.22 14.78
C GLY A 60 19.04 -12.76 16.09
N CYS A 61 18.39 -11.59 16.09
CA CYS A 61 17.69 -11.05 17.25
C CYS A 61 16.32 -11.74 17.44
N LYS A 62 16.17 -12.55 18.51
CA LYS A 62 15.03 -13.48 18.69
C LYS A 62 13.65 -12.82 18.82
N LYS A 63 13.57 -11.59 19.34
CA LYS A 63 12.31 -10.85 19.58
C LYS A 63 12.38 -9.44 18.97
N ALA A 64 12.93 -9.34 17.77
CA ALA A 64 13.14 -8.05 17.13
C ALA A 64 11.81 -7.32 16.87
N ARG A 65 11.68 -6.11 17.40
CA ARG A 65 10.58 -5.18 17.10
C ARG A 65 10.96 -4.13 16.05
N ALA A 66 12.18 -4.20 15.54
CA ALA A 66 12.68 -3.39 14.45
C ALA A 66 13.49 -4.31 13.53
N VAL A 67 13.27 -4.15 12.22
CA VAL A 67 13.96 -4.88 11.16
C VAL A 67 14.48 -3.87 10.13
N SER A 68 15.53 -4.25 9.41
CA SER A 68 16.11 -3.43 8.35
C SER A 68 16.08 -4.21 7.05
N ILE A 69 15.67 -3.54 5.96
CA ILE A 69 15.75 -4.06 4.59
C ILE A 69 16.83 -3.25 3.89
N LEU A 70 17.85 -3.94 3.37
CA LEU A 70 18.92 -3.30 2.61
C LEU A 70 18.57 -3.35 1.12
N ILE A 71 18.30 -2.19 0.53
CA ILE A 71 18.02 -2.05 -0.89
C ILE A 71 19.32 -1.69 -1.63
N ARG A 72 19.51 -2.25 -2.83
CA ARG A 72 20.62 -1.90 -3.73
C ARG A 72 20.05 -1.64 -5.11
N GLY A 73 20.57 -0.62 -5.79
CA GLY A 73 20.11 -0.18 -7.10
C GLY A 73 21.27 0.34 -7.93
N GLY A 74 21.09 0.38 -9.25
CA GLY A 74 22.12 0.86 -10.18
C GLY A 74 22.26 2.39 -10.21
N THR A 75 21.20 3.11 -9.81
CA THR A 75 21.15 4.57 -9.75
C THR A 75 20.36 5.00 -8.52
N GLU A 76 20.57 6.24 -8.08
CA GLU A 76 19.86 6.84 -6.94
C GLU A 76 18.35 6.91 -7.19
N HIS A 77 17.91 7.33 -8.38
CA HIS A 77 16.49 7.37 -8.72
C HIS A 77 15.79 6.01 -8.66
N VAL A 78 16.49 4.91 -8.99
CA VAL A 78 15.94 3.55 -8.86
C VAL A 78 15.84 3.15 -7.39
N LEU A 79 16.80 3.56 -6.56
CA LEU A 79 16.75 3.32 -5.11
C LEU A 79 15.56 4.04 -4.48
N ASP A 80 15.36 5.31 -4.82
CA ASP A 80 14.26 6.12 -4.30
C ASP A 80 12.89 5.50 -4.66
N GLU A 81 12.75 4.99 -5.89
CA GLU A 81 11.52 4.35 -6.34
C GLU A 81 11.26 3.02 -5.64
N ILE A 82 12.30 2.20 -5.43
CA ILE A 82 12.17 0.94 -4.69
C ILE A 82 11.85 1.20 -3.21
N GLU A 83 12.47 2.21 -2.60
CA GLU A 83 12.19 2.60 -1.21
C GLU A 83 10.71 3.01 -1.06
N ARG A 84 10.21 3.87 -1.94
CA ARG A 84 8.80 4.28 -1.96
C ARG A 84 7.86 3.09 -2.17
N SER A 85 8.15 2.26 -3.17
CA SER A 85 7.36 1.07 -3.47
C SER A 85 7.30 0.09 -2.28
N LEU A 86 8.41 -0.06 -1.57
CA LEU A 86 8.48 -0.93 -0.40
C LEU A 86 7.70 -0.36 0.78
N ASP A 87 7.80 0.96 1.02
CA ASP A 87 7.03 1.62 2.06
C ASP A 87 5.52 1.49 1.81
N ASP A 88 5.07 1.74 0.58
CA ASP A 88 3.67 1.55 0.16
C ASP A 88 3.22 0.11 0.36
N ALA A 89 4.02 -0.87 -0.08
CA ALA A 89 3.70 -2.29 0.07
C ALA A 89 3.57 -2.70 1.55
N LEU A 90 4.49 -2.26 2.41
CA LEU A 90 4.44 -2.54 3.84
C LEU A 90 3.21 -1.91 4.51
N ASN A 91 2.87 -0.68 4.15
CA ASN A 91 1.70 0.02 4.67
C ASN A 91 0.39 -0.68 4.23
N VAL A 92 0.29 -1.10 2.97
CA VAL A 92 -0.87 -1.86 2.46
C VAL A 92 -1.04 -3.17 3.20
N VAL A 93 0.05 -3.92 3.42
CA VAL A 93 0.01 -5.18 4.18
C VAL A 93 -0.38 -4.93 5.65
N ALA A 94 0.15 -3.88 6.28
CA ALA A 94 -0.21 -3.52 7.64
C ALA A 94 -1.71 -3.24 7.76
N VAL A 95 -2.27 -2.42 6.87
CA VAL A 95 -3.71 -2.13 6.82
C VAL A 95 -4.53 -3.40 6.57
N ALA A 96 -4.09 -4.28 5.68
CA ALA A 96 -4.76 -5.55 5.42
C ALA A 96 -4.86 -6.43 6.68
N ILE A 97 -3.76 -6.52 7.45
CA ILE A 97 -3.68 -7.29 8.69
C ILE A 97 -4.55 -6.66 9.78
N GLU A 98 -4.51 -5.33 9.92
CA GLU A 98 -5.30 -4.60 10.91
C GLU A 98 -6.82 -4.75 10.70
N ASP A 99 -7.29 -4.60 9.46
CA ASP A 99 -8.72 -4.63 9.15
C ASP A 99 -9.27 -6.06 9.01
N GLY A 100 -8.43 -7.02 8.61
CA GLY A 100 -8.85 -8.40 8.35
C GLY A 100 -9.89 -8.55 7.25
N LYS A 101 -10.04 -7.55 6.38
CA LYS A 101 -11.04 -7.48 5.30
C LYS A 101 -10.41 -6.97 4.02
N TYR A 102 -10.77 -7.60 2.90
CA TYR A 102 -10.31 -7.23 1.57
C TYR A 102 -11.47 -7.20 0.57
N VAL A 103 -11.20 -6.59 -0.57
CA VAL A 103 -12.04 -6.56 -1.77
C VAL A 103 -11.21 -6.98 -2.98
N TYR A 104 -11.85 -7.15 -4.13
CA TYR A 104 -11.15 -7.56 -5.36
C TYR A 104 -10.68 -6.34 -6.14
N GLY A 105 -9.43 -6.39 -6.60
CA GLY A 105 -8.80 -5.32 -7.37
C GLY A 105 -9.17 -5.36 -8.85
N GLY A 106 -8.33 -4.79 -9.71
CA GLY A 106 -8.55 -4.78 -11.16
C GLY A 106 -9.83 -4.05 -11.59
N GLY A 107 -10.30 -3.10 -10.79
CA GLY A 107 -11.58 -2.42 -11.02
C GLY A 107 -12.83 -3.26 -10.74
N ALA A 108 -12.71 -4.48 -10.22
CA ALA A 108 -13.84 -5.36 -9.89
C ALA A 108 -14.79 -4.69 -8.88
N THR A 109 -14.23 -4.15 -7.80
CA THR A 109 -15.02 -3.45 -6.78
C THR A 109 -15.73 -2.22 -7.35
N ALA A 110 -15.05 -1.45 -8.20
CA ALA A 110 -15.63 -0.28 -8.84
C ALA A 110 -16.77 -0.66 -9.80
N GLY A 111 -16.60 -1.72 -10.59
CA GLY A 111 -17.62 -2.25 -11.49
C GLY A 111 -18.87 -2.76 -10.75
N GLU A 112 -18.68 -3.48 -9.64
CA GLU A 112 -19.78 -3.95 -8.80
C GLU A 112 -20.56 -2.79 -8.17
N LEU A 113 -19.87 -1.78 -7.64
CA LEU A 113 -20.51 -0.60 -7.06
C LEU A 113 -21.27 0.21 -8.12
N ALA A 114 -20.70 0.38 -9.31
CA ALA A 114 -21.36 1.07 -10.41
C ALA A 114 -22.63 0.34 -10.86
N LEU A 115 -22.63 -0.99 -10.91
CA LEU A 115 -23.82 -1.78 -11.21
C LEU A 115 -24.92 -1.57 -10.16
N GLN A 116 -24.58 -1.69 -8.88
CA GLN A 116 -25.54 -1.52 -7.78
C GLN A 116 -26.15 -0.10 -7.76
N LEU A 117 -25.33 0.93 -7.99
CA LEU A 117 -25.82 2.31 -8.06
C LEU A 117 -26.78 2.53 -9.22
N ARG A 118 -26.57 1.89 -10.37
CA ARG A 118 -27.52 1.97 -11.50
C ARG A 118 -28.82 1.23 -11.21
N ASP A 119 -28.75 0.09 -10.54
CA ASP A 119 -29.95 -0.65 -10.12
C ASP A 119 -30.77 0.18 -9.11
N GLU A 120 -30.12 0.93 -8.22
CA GLU A 120 -30.80 1.90 -7.35
C GLU A 120 -31.33 3.11 -8.12
N ALA A 121 -30.56 3.65 -9.06
CA ALA A 121 -30.99 4.77 -9.91
C ALA A 121 -32.31 4.45 -10.63
N ALA A 122 -32.47 3.23 -11.15
CA ALA A 122 -33.69 2.80 -11.83
C ALA A 122 -34.95 2.76 -10.94
N LYS A 123 -34.79 2.76 -9.61
CA LYS A 123 -35.89 2.79 -8.63
C LYS A 123 -36.28 4.22 -8.25
N ILE A 124 -35.43 5.19 -8.55
CA ILE A 124 -35.58 6.60 -8.19
C ILE A 124 -35.86 7.38 -9.49
N GLY A 125 -36.55 8.52 -9.39
CA GLY A 125 -36.87 9.36 -10.55
C GLY A 125 -36.29 10.77 -10.44
N GLY A 126 -36.27 11.48 -11.56
CA GLY A 126 -35.91 12.90 -11.59
C GLY A 126 -34.42 13.16 -11.41
N ARG A 127 -34.07 14.25 -10.70
CA ARG A 127 -32.68 14.73 -10.59
C ARG A 127 -31.79 13.80 -9.78
N GLU A 128 -32.36 13.09 -8.80
CA GLU A 128 -31.61 12.15 -7.97
C GLU A 128 -31.12 10.95 -8.80
N GLN A 129 -31.96 10.42 -9.69
CA GLN A 129 -31.56 9.37 -10.64
C GLN A 129 -30.30 9.76 -11.42
N MET A 130 -30.29 10.98 -11.98
CA MET A 130 -29.15 11.47 -12.75
C MET A 130 -27.87 11.52 -11.91
N ALA A 131 -27.97 11.89 -10.63
CA ALA A 131 -26.83 11.92 -9.72
C ALA A 131 -26.27 10.51 -9.45
N TYR A 132 -27.13 9.51 -9.23
CA TYR A 132 -26.70 8.11 -9.07
C TYR A 132 -26.04 7.58 -10.34
N GLU A 133 -26.60 7.87 -11.52
CA GLU A 133 -26.04 7.45 -12.81
C GLU A 133 -24.66 8.07 -13.04
N SER A 134 -24.49 9.38 -12.78
CA SER A 134 -23.21 10.06 -12.91
C SER A 134 -22.17 9.55 -11.91
N PHE A 135 -22.56 9.22 -10.67
CA PHE A 135 -21.65 8.64 -9.70
C PHE A 135 -21.25 7.20 -10.09
N ALA A 136 -22.18 6.41 -10.62
CA ALA A 136 -21.85 5.09 -11.15
C ALA A 136 -20.86 5.16 -12.32
N GLU A 137 -21.06 6.12 -13.22
CA GLU A 137 -20.14 6.37 -14.34
C GLU A 137 -18.75 6.79 -13.87
N SER A 138 -18.64 7.62 -12.83
CA SER A 138 -17.34 8.05 -12.30
C SER A 138 -16.53 6.90 -11.69
N LEU A 139 -17.19 5.91 -11.08
CA LEU A 139 -16.51 4.70 -10.58
C LEU A 139 -15.95 3.85 -11.72
N GLU A 140 -16.63 3.80 -12.87
CA GLU A 140 -16.13 3.07 -14.05
C GLU A 140 -14.92 3.73 -14.71
N ALA A 141 -14.54 4.95 -14.32
CA ALA A 141 -13.28 5.55 -14.75
C ALA A 141 -12.07 4.65 -14.39
N ILE A 142 -12.12 3.94 -13.26
CA ILE A 142 -11.03 3.05 -12.83
C ILE A 142 -10.79 1.90 -13.83
N PRO A 143 -11.76 0.98 -14.07
CA PRO A 143 -11.57 -0.09 -15.06
C PRO A 143 -11.36 0.43 -16.48
N ARG A 144 -11.95 1.59 -16.85
CA ARG A 144 -11.69 2.24 -18.14
C ARG A 144 -10.22 2.61 -18.29
N THR A 145 -9.66 3.33 -17.32
CA THR A 145 -8.26 3.76 -17.37
C THR A 145 -7.29 2.58 -17.30
N LEU A 146 -7.63 1.50 -16.58
CA LEU A 146 -6.85 0.26 -16.62
C LEU A 146 -6.80 -0.34 -18.03
N ALA A 147 -7.94 -0.37 -18.72
CA ALA A 147 -8.01 -0.85 -20.11
C ALA A 147 -7.20 0.04 -21.06
N GLU A 148 -7.34 1.36 -20.97
CA GLU A 148 -6.60 2.34 -21.80
C GLU A 148 -5.09 2.20 -21.62
N ASN A 149 -4.62 2.13 -20.38
CA ASN A 149 -3.19 1.99 -20.07
C ASN A 149 -2.62 0.63 -20.53
N ALA A 150 -3.46 -0.39 -20.62
CA ALA A 150 -3.10 -1.71 -21.14
C ALA A 150 -3.22 -1.80 -22.69
N GLY A 151 -3.66 -0.74 -23.37
CA GLY A 151 -3.88 -0.74 -24.82
C GLY A 151 -5.08 -1.56 -25.29
N LEU A 152 -6.04 -1.81 -24.39
CA LEU A 152 -7.28 -2.53 -24.68
C LEU A 152 -8.39 -1.55 -25.08
N ASP A 153 -9.42 -2.04 -25.78
CA ASP A 153 -10.63 -1.24 -26.05
C ASP A 153 -11.44 -1.08 -24.74
N PRO A 154 -11.57 0.16 -24.21
CA PRO A 154 -12.24 0.36 -22.93
C PRO A 154 -13.75 0.09 -23.00
N ILE A 155 -14.37 0.23 -24.16
CA ILE A 155 -15.80 -0.04 -24.35
C ILE A 155 -16.04 -1.54 -24.23
N ASP A 156 -15.26 -2.35 -24.94
CA ASP A 156 -15.40 -3.81 -24.90
C ASP A 156 -15.15 -4.35 -23.49
N ILE A 157 -14.09 -3.88 -22.82
CA ILE A 157 -13.78 -4.27 -21.44
C ILE A 157 -14.92 -3.90 -20.48
N LEU A 158 -15.47 -2.69 -20.56
CA LEU A 158 -16.58 -2.29 -19.70
C LEU A 158 -17.85 -3.10 -19.97
N ILE A 159 -18.14 -3.43 -21.23
CA ILE A 159 -19.28 -4.30 -21.58
C ILE A 159 -19.09 -5.70 -20.99
N GLU A 160 -17.90 -6.29 -21.15
CA GLU A 160 -17.56 -7.60 -20.60
C GLU A 160 -17.67 -7.61 -19.07
N LEU A 161 -17.12 -6.58 -18.42
CA LEU A 161 -17.13 -6.42 -16.97
C LEU A 161 -18.57 -6.34 -16.45
N ARG A 162 -19.39 -5.44 -17.02
CA ARG A 162 -20.81 -5.30 -16.64
C ARG A 162 -21.57 -6.61 -16.82
N LYS A 163 -21.33 -7.35 -17.91
CA LYS A 163 -21.97 -8.64 -18.17
C LYS A 163 -21.60 -9.66 -17.09
N ALA A 164 -20.32 -9.72 -16.70
CA ALA A 164 -19.84 -10.63 -15.65
C ALA A 164 -20.48 -10.31 -14.28
N HIS A 165 -20.48 -9.04 -13.88
CA HIS A 165 -21.10 -8.60 -12.63
C HIS A 165 -22.62 -8.81 -12.61
N LYS A 166 -23.31 -8.50 -13.70
CA LYS A 166 -24.76 -8.76 -13.84
C LYS A 166 -25.10 -10.26 -13.76
N SER A 167 -24.16 -11.13 -14.11
CA SER A 167 -24.28 -12.59 -13.96
C SER A 167 -23.95 -13.08 -12.55
N GLY A 168 -23.68 -12.18 -11.59
CA GLY A 168 -23.38 -12.47 -10.20
C GLY A 168 -21.88 -12.65 -9.89
N ASN A 169 -20.98 -12.49 -10.87
CA ASN A 169 -19.55 -12.61 -10.63
C ASN A 169 -18.95 -11.28 -10.12
N LYS A 170 -18.98 -11.08 -8.80
CA LYS A 170 -18.43 -9.89 -8.13
C LYS A 170 -16.90 -9.80 -8.13
N GLN A 171 -16.21 -10.88 -8.55
CA GLN A 171 -14.75 -10.97 -8.56
C GLN A 171 -14.18 -10.67 -9.94
N ALA A 172 -15.03 -10.45 -10.93
CA ALA A 172 -14.63 -10.12 -12.29
C ALA A 172 -13.91 -8.76 -12.30
N GLY A 173 -12.70 -8.70 -12.85
CA GLY A 173 -11.94 -7.46 -12.99
C GLY A 173 -11.09 -7.46 -14.25
N VAL A 174 -10.49 -6.32 -14.58
CA VAL A 174 -9.62 -6.15 -15.74
C VAL A 174 -8.28 -6.81 -15.47
N ASN A 175 -7.99 -7.90 -16.17
CA ASN A 175 -6.67 -8.52 -16.20
C ASN A 175 -5.84 -7.88 -17.32
N VAL A 176 -5.01 -6.89 -16.95
CA VAL A 176 -4.16 -6.15 -17.90
C VAL A 176 -3.08 -7.03 -18.55
N HIS A 177 -2.71 -8.16 -17.94
CA HIS A 177 -1.73 -9.09 -18.51
C HIS A 177 -2.34 -10.01 -19.57
N ALA A 178 -3.58 -10.46 -19.34
CA ALA A 178 -4.31 -11.30 -20.29
C ALA A 178 -5.13 -10.49 -21.32
N GLY A 179 -5.29 -9.19 -21.10
CA GLY A 179 -6.02 -8.29 -21.99
C GLY A 179 -7.54 -8.48 -21.99
N LYS A 180 -8.13 -8.98 -20.90
CA LYS A 180 -9.56 -9.34 -20.80
C LYS A 180 -10.09 -9.22 -19.38
N VAL A 181 -11.39 -9.37 -19.19
CA VAL A 181 -11.97 -9.56 -17.85
C VAL A 181 -11.68 -10.98 -17.35
N ASP A 182 -11.25 -11.09 -16.09
CA ASP A 182 -10.90 -12.36 -15.45
C ASP A 182 -11.29 -12.37 -13.96
N ASP A 183 -11.16 -13.52 -13.32
CA ASP A 183 -11.45 -13.73 -11.91
C ASP A 183 -10.28 -13.27 -11.02
N MET A 184 -10.43 -12.08 -10.41
CA MET A 184 -9.38 -11.49 -9.57
C MET A 184 -9.11 -12.31 -8.30
N GLY A 185 -10.08 -13.10 -7.84
CA GLY A 185 -9.89 -13.99 -6.70
C GLY A 185 -8.96 -15.15 -7.02
N LYS A 186 -9.12 -15.75 -8.20
CA LYS A 186 -8.20 -16.80 -8.70
C LYS A 186 -6.81 -16.27 -9.02
N LEU A 187 -6.71 -15.01 -9.45
CA LEU A 187 -5.44 -14.34 -9.72
C LEU A 187 -4.78 -13.75 -8.46
N HIS A 188 -5.44 -13.86 -7.30
CA HIS A 188 -4.97 -13.29 -6.02
C HIS A 188 -4.74 -11.77 -6.07
N VAL A 189 -5.50 -11.05 -6.90
CA VAL A 189 -5.48 -9.59 -6.98
C VAL A 189 -6.53 -9.04 -6.01
N ILE A 190 -6.09 -8.74 -4.80
CA ILE A 190 -6.92 -8.26 -3.68
C ILE A 190 -6.41 -6.93 -3.15
N GLU A 191 -7.32 -6.15 -2.58
CA GLU A 191 -7.04 -4.83 -2.01
C GLU A 191 -7.63 -4.73 -0.60
N PRO A 192 -6.96 -4.09 0.37
CA PRO A 192 -7.55 -3.85 1.68
C PRO A 192 -8.77 -2.95 1.56
N ILE A 193 -9.86 -3.30 2.26
CA ILE A 193 -11.15 -2.58 2.14
C ILE A 193 -11.02 -1.08 2.47
N ARG A 194 -10.12 -0.72 3.39
CA ARG A 194 -9.91 0.67 3.83
C ARG A 194 -9.41 1.57 2.71
N VAL A 195 -8.62 1.05 1.77
CA VAL A 195 -8.07 1.84 0.65
C VAL A 195 -9.20 2.35 -0.25
N GLY A 196 -10.02 1.44 -0.79
CA GLY A 196 -11.15 1.81 -1.66
C GLY A 196 -12.18 2.67 -0.94
N ARG A 197 -12.48 2.38 0.34
CA ARG A 197 -13.40 3.19 1.15
C ARG A 197 -12.89 4.63 1.33
N GLN A 198 -11.62 4.79 1.67
CA GLN A 198 -11.02 6.11 1.88
C GLN A 198 -10.98 6.89 0.56
N ALA A 199 -10.64 6.24 -0.56
CA ALA A 199 -10.63 6.87 -1.87
C ALA A 199 -12.01 7.43 -2.25
N ILE A 200 -13.07 6.62 -2.11
CA ILE A 200 -14.44 7.05 -2.42
C ILE A 200 -14.88 8.20 -1.50
N GLN A 201 -14.61 8.10 -0.19
CA GLN A 201 -14.96 9.15 0.77
C GLN A 201 -14.25 10.46 0.44
N SER A 202 -12.92 10.43 0.31
CA SER A 202 -12.10 11.62 0.02
C SER A 202 -12.48 12.26 -1.32
N ALA A 203 -12.71 11.47 -2.37
CA ALA A 203 -13.12 11.98 -3.68
C ALA A 203 -14.51 12.63 -3.61
N THR A 204 -15.44 12.02 -2.88
CA THR A 204 -16.80 12.57 -2.70
C THR A 204 -16.75 13.89 -1.94
N ASP A 205 -16.01 13.96 -0.84
CA ASP A 205 -15.88 15.18 -0.04
C ASP A 205 -15.24 16.31 -0.86
N ALA A 206 -14.18 16.00 -1.61
CA ALA A 206 -13.53 16.96 -2.51
C ALA A 206 -14.48 17.47 -3.60
N ALA A 207 -15.22 16.58 -4.27
CA ALA A 207 -16.17 16.94 -5.30
C ALA A 207 -17.30 17.82 -4.75
N VAL A 208 -17.85 17.47 -3.59
CA VAL A 208 -18.91 18.27 -2.93
C VAL A 208 -18.40 19.65 -2.53
N MET A 209 -17.17 19.76 -2.03
CA MET A 209 -16.57 21.06 -1.71
C MET A 209 -16.47 21.94 -2.96
N ILE A 210 -15.97 21.40 -4.07
CA ILE A 210 -15.82 22.15 -5.33
C ILE A 210 -17.17 22.55 -5.91
N LEU A 211 -18.15 21.64 -5.94
CA LEU A 211 -19.49 21.91 -6.50
C LEU A 211 -20.28 22.97 -5.73
N ARG A 212 -19.90 23.27 -4.48
CA ARG A 212 -20.53 24.32 -3.67
C ARG A 212 -19.97 25.71 -3.91
N ILE A 213 -18.86 25.84 -4.62
CA ILE A 213 -18.27 27.14 -4.96
C ILE A 213 -19.08 27.74 -6.10
N ASP A 214 -19.79 28.82 -5.81
CA ASP A 214 -20.61 29.56 -6.77
C ASP A 214 -19.88 30.78 -7.37
N ASP A 215 -18.85 31.29 -6.69
CA ASP A 215 -17.98 32.35 -7.20
C ASP A 215 -16.55 32.26 -6.64
N VAL A 216 -15.56 32.69 -7.43
CA VAL A 216 -14.16 32.82 -7.02
C VAL A 216 -13.73 34.27 -7.26
N ILE A 217 -13.55 35.01 -6.17
CA ILE A 217 -13.02 36.38 -6.25
C ILE A 217 -11.53 36.29 -6.57
N ALA A 218 -11.15 36.69 -7.78
CA ALA A 218 -9.78 36.78 -8.28
C ALA A 218 -9.18 38.18 -8.09
#